data_AF-A0A2R5G3U9-F1
#
_entry.id   AF-A0A2R5G3U9-F1
#
_cell.length_a   1.000
_cell.length_b   1.000
_cell.length_c   1.000
_cell.angle_alpha   90.00
_cell.angle_beta   90.00
_cell.angle_gamma   90.00
#
_symmetry.space_group_name_H-M   'P 1'
#
loop_
_entity.id
_entity.type
_entity.pdbx_description
1 polymer ?
#
loop_
_entity_poly.entity_id
_entity_poly.type
_entity_poly.pdbx_seq_one_letter_code
_entity_poly.pdbx_strand_id
1 'polypeptide(L)'
;MSSGATSAALRSVRGRIAELCGQLGRAEPTLVAVSKTKPNAMVQEAYDAGQRHFGENYVQELVGKAPDLPSDIKWHFIGMLQSNKAKQIASLPNIYIVESVHSQKLANALNKHVPEDRKEKLRVLVQVNTSGEDSKSGIEPDGCVKLVTHVIEECDKLQFAGLMTIGRLGDVSPECFDLLNKCKQDVLAAHPQLADQPFEMSMGMSGDFELAIEHGSTSVRVGSSIFGARDYAPGKGPEAALKARQEQQDKEKVAGDEGQQAKGKEQEPGQGKGQENDQTSEASQNNGAAAAAAAPATGAESSSSPENSSATKPQ
;
A
#
# COMPACT_ATOMS: atom_id res chain seq x y z
N MET A 1 8.98 27.59 0.44
CA MET A 1 7.52 27.81 0.31
C MET A 1 7.02 28.43 1.61
N SER A 2 5.94 29.22 1.61
CA SER A 2 5.42 29.80 2.86
C SER A 2 4.82 28.71 3.74
N SER A 3 5.12 28.75 5.04
CA SER A 3 4.43 27.90 6.02
C SER A 3 2.93 28.16 5.97
N GLY A 4 2.13 27.09 6.04
CA GLY A 4 0.66 27.14 6.04
C GLY A 4 -0.02 27.10 4.67
N ALA A 5 0.72 27.20 3.56
CA ALA A 5 0.15 27.20 2.21
C ALA A 5 -0.52 25.86 1.83
N THR A 6 0.10 24.73 2.14
CA THR A 6 -0.46 23.39 1.91
C THR A 6 -1.70 23.19 2.79
N SER A 7 -1.65 23.66 4.04
CA SER A 7 -2.77 23.58 4.99
C SER A 7 -4.00 24.36 4.51
N ALA A 8 -3.80 25.53 3.90
CA ALA A 8 -4.87 26.38 3.38
C ALA A 8 -5.52 25.76 2.14
N ALA A 9 -4.69 25.24 1.22
CA ALA A 9 -5.15 24.52 0.04
C ALA A 9 -5.94 23.25 0.41
N LEU A 10 -5.44 22.45 1.36
CA LEU A 10 -6.16 21.29 1.92
C LEU A 10 -7.53 21.68 2.50
N ARG A 11 -7.61 22.76 3.29
CA ARG A 11 -8.89 23.24 3.84
C ARG A 11 -9.86 23.69 2.73
N SER A 12 -9.37 24.31 1.66
CA SER A 12 -10.20 24.71 0.51
C SER A 12 -10.78 23.49 -0.24
N VAL A 13 -9.98 22.45 -0.48
CA VAL A 13 -10.45 21.21 -1.12
C VAL A 13 -11.48 20.49 -0.24
N ARG A 14 -11.24 20.39 1.07
CA ARG A 14 -12.21 19.83 2.03
C ARG A 14 -13.53 20.63 2.06
N GLY A 15 -13.46 21.97 2.03
CA GLY A 15 -14.64 22.83 1.98
C GLY A 15 -15.52 22.56 0.76
N ARG A 16 -14.92 22.48 -0.44
CA ARG A 16 -15.63 22.14 -1.69
C ARG A 16 -16.31 20.76 -1.62
N ILE A 17 -15.61 19.77 -1.07
CA ILE A 17 -16.15 18.42 -0.89
C ILE A 17 -17.35 18.42 0.08
N ALA A 18 -17.21 19.04 1.25
CA ALA A 18 -18.27 19.10 2.26
C ALA A 18 -19.51 19.87 1.76
N GLU A 19 -19.30 20.99 1.04
CA GLU A 19 -20.37 21.78 0.43
C GLU A 19 -21.15 20.97 -0.61
N LEU A 20 -20.46 20.33 -1.56
CA LEU A 20 -21.09 19.50 -2.59
C LEU A 20 -21.80 18.29 -1.98
N CYS A 21 -21.18 17.60 -1.02
CA CYS A 21 -21.80 16.45 -0.36
C CYS A 21 -23.04 16.85 0.45
N GLY A 22 -23.04 18.03 1.07
CA GLY A 22 -24.22 18.63 1.71
C GLY A 22 -25.34 18.95 0.72
N GLN A 23 -25.02 19.53 -0.44
CA GLN A 23 -26.00 19.80 -1.52
C GLN A 23 -26.60 18.51 -2.10
N LEU A 24 -25.79 17.46 -2.26
CA LEU A 24 -26.20 16.15 -2.77
C LEU A 24 -26.83 15.22 -1.71
N GLY A 25 -26.87 15.62 -0.44
CA GLY A 25 -27.41 14.80 0.66
C GLY A 25 -26.66 13.49 0.92
N ARG A 26 -25.34 13.45 0.66
CA ARG A 26 -24.49 12.24 0.71
C ARG A 26 -23.34 12.36 1.71
N ALA A 27 -22.76 11.22 2.08
CA ALA A 27 -21.52 11.19 2.84
C ALA A 27 -20.32 11.70 2.00
N GLU A 28 -19.35 12.33 2.68
CA GLU A 28 -18.09 12.76 2.06
C GLU A 28 -17.23 11.56 1.60
N PRO A 29 -16.57 11.63 0.43
CA PRO A 29 -15.56 10.66 0.02
C PRO A 29 -14.29 10.77 0.88
N THR A 30 -13.48 9.71 0.87
CA THR A 30 -12.10 9.77 1.37
C THR A 30 -11.28 10.71 0.48
N LEU A 31 -10.86 11.86 1.00
CA LEU A 31 -9.87 12.71 0.34
C LEU A 31 -8.48 12.10 0.47
N VAL A 32 -7.94 11.56 -0.62
CA VAL A 32 -6.56 11.05 -0.72
C VAL A 32 -5.66 12.17 -1.24
N ALA A 33 -4.78 12.69 -0.37
CA ALA A 33 -3.85 13.76 -0.73
C ALA A 33 -2.65 13.21 -1.49
N VAL A 34 -2.56 13.47 -2.79
CA VAL A 34 -1.55 12.89 -3.69
C VAL A 34 -0.23 13.65 -3.60
N SER A 35 0.70 13.13 -2.80
CA SER A 35 1.96 13.77 -2.38
C SER A 35 3.18 13.45 -3.24
N LYS A 36 3.02 12.73 -4.35
CA LYS A 36 4.12 12.37 -5.28
C LYS A 36 4.93 13.57 -5.76
N THR A 37 6.24 13.39 -5.86
CA THR A 37 7.24 14.44 -6.13
C THR A 37 7.14 15.66 -5.20
N LYS A 38 6.67 15.50 -3.96
CA LYS A 38 6.63 16.55 -2.93
C LYS A 38 7.48 16.16 -1.72
N PRO A 39 8.24 17.09 -1.13
CA PRO A 39 9.12 16.80 -0.01
C PRO A 39 8.32 16.47 1.25
N ASN A 40 8.91 15.65 2.13
CA ASN A 40 8.29 15.20 3.40
C ASN A 40 7.71 16.37 4.21
N ALA A 41 8.34 17.55 4.21
CA ALA A 41 7.86 18.74 4.90
C ALA A 41 6.44 19.20 4.47
N MET A 42 6.05 19.05 3.20
CA MET A 42 4.68 19.35 2.76
C MET A 42 3.68 18.26 3.16
N VAL A 43 4.14 17.01 3.25
CA VAL A 43 3.33 15.89 3.75
C VAL A 43 3.07 16.07 5.25
N GLN A 44 4.09 16.48 6.00
CA GLN A 44 3.98 16.85 7.42
C GLN A 44 3.02 18.03 7.60
N GLU A 45 3.15 19.12 6.84
CA GLU A 45 2.24 20.28 6.93
C GLU A 45 0.77 19.90 6.68
N ALA A 46 0.51 18.98 5.73
CA ALA A 46 -0.82 18.45 5.50
C ALA A 46 -1.29 17.51 6.63
N TYR A 47 -0.40 16.68 7.17
CA TYR A 47 -0.68 15.79 8.30
C TYR A 47 -1.03 16.55 9.59
N ASP A 48 -0.29 17.63 9.87
CA ASP A 48 -0.52 18.54 11.00
C ASP A 48 -1.86 19.27 10.85
N ALA A 49 -2.26 19.56 9.61
CA ALA A 49 -3.62 19.99 9.24
C ALA A 49 -4.68 18.86 9.24
N GLY A 50 -4.39 17.74 9.90
CA GLY A 50 -5.30 16.62 10.10
C GLY A 50 -5.50 15.73 8.87
N GLN A 51 -4.59 15.71 7.90
CA GLN A 51 -4.65 14.72 6.81
C GLN A 51 -4.07 13.37 7.27
N ARG A 52 -4.67 12.27 6.81
CA ARG A 52 -4.20 10.90 7.11
C ARG A 52 -4.10 9.99 5.90
N HIS A 53 -4.93 10.17 4.89
CA HIS A 53 -4.90 9.38 3.64
C HIS A 53 -3.99 10.06 2.62
N PHE A 54 -2.86 9.45 2.26
CA PHE A 54 -1.87 10.03 1.35
C PHE A 54 -1.55 9.10 0.17
N GLY A 55 -1.54 9.65 -1.04
CA GLY A 55 -1.40 8.91 -2.30
C GLY A 55 -0.01 9.04 -2.92
N GLU A 56 0.68 7.93 -3.10
CA GLU A 56 2.01 7.87 -3.74
C GLU A 56 2.02 7.03 -5.01
N ASN A 57 2.83 7.45 -6.00
CA ASN A 57 2.91 6.81 -7.32
C ASN A 57 4.22 6.04 -7.56
N TYR A 58 5.27 6.28 -6.76
CA TYR A 58 6.60 5.72 -6.99
C TYR A 58 7.05 4.92 -5.77
N VAL A 59 7.34 3.63 -5.98
CA VAL A 59 7.65 2.67 -4.88
C VAL A 59 8.78 3.19 -3.99
N GLN A 60 9.84 3.73 -4.59
CA GLN A 60 11.02 4.20 -3.85
C GLN A 60 10.76 5.54 -3.14
N GLU A 61 9.84 6.36 -3.65
CA GLU A 61 9.41 7.59 -2.97
C GLU A 61 8.57 7.26 -1.73
N LEU A 62 7.63 6.31 -1.84
CA LEU A 62 6.84 5.84 -0.70
C LEU A 62 7.69 5.12 0.36
N VAL A 63 8.56 4.18 -0.05
CA VAL A 63 9.45 3.47 0.88
C VAL A 63 10.42 4.42 1.58
N GLY A 64 10.84 5.51 0.94
CA GLY A 64 11.63 6.56 1.56
C GLY A 64 10.82 7.53 2.45
N LYS A 65 9.52 7.73 2.18
CA LYS A 65 8.64 8.61 2.97
C LYS A 65 8.06 7.96 4.21
N ALA A 66 7.68 6.68 4.12
CA ALA A 66 6.96 5.97 5.17
C ALA A 66 7.68 5.89 6.55
N PRO A 67 9.02 5.75 6.65
CA PRO A 67 9.72 5.77 7.94
C PRO A 67 10.05 7.19 8.45
N ASP A 68 10.11 8.18 7.57
CA ASP A 68 10.45 9.58 7.87
C ASP A 68 9.23 10.40 8.37
N LEU A 69 8.05 9.79 8.45
CA LEU A 69 6.76 10.46 8.66
C LEU A 69 5.88 9.69 9.68
N PRO A 70 4.85 10.34 10.26
CA PRO A 70 3.98 9.73 11.28
C PRO A 70 3.38 8.39 10.87
N SER A 71 3.46 7.41 11.78
CA SER A 71 3.13 6.01 11.51
C SER A 71 1.63 5.74 11.31
N ASP A 72 0.75 6.62 11.79
CA ASP A 72 -0.70 6.58 11.58
C ASP A 72 -1.15 7.18 10.23
N ILE A 73 -0.22 7.62 9.37
CA ILE A 73 -0.53 7.87 7.96
C ILE A 73 -0.98 6.57 7.30
N LYS A 74 -2.14 6.64 6.65
CA LYS A 74 -2.68 5.62 5.77
C LYS A 74 -2.15 5.86 4.36
N TRP A 75 -1.14 5.10 3.94
CA TRP A 75 -0.59 5.21 2.60
C TRP A 75 -1.44 4.46 1.57
N HIS A 76 -1.76 5.14 0.47
CA HIS A 76 -2.41 4.60 -0.71
C HIS A 76 -1.36 4.48 -1.83
N PHE A 77 -1.10 3.28 -2.34
CA PHE A 77 -0.27 3.13 -3.54
C PHE A 77 -1.15 3.22 -4.79
N ILE A 78 -0.98 4.30 -5.56
CA ILE A 78 -1.82 4.70 -6.69
C ILE A 78 -1.01 4.87 -7.99
N GLY A 79 0.20 4.29 -8.03
CA GLY A 79 1.05 4.20 -9.22
C GLY A 79 1.03 2.83 -9.87
N MET A 80 1.70 2.69 -11.01
CA MET A 80 1.81 1.39 -11.68
C MET A 80 2.77 0.47 -10.93
N LEU A 81 2.20 -0.44 -10.12
CA LEU A 81 2.99 -1.42 -9.38
C LEU A 81 3.45 -2.57 -10.27
N GLN A 82 4.75 -2.63 -10.52
CA GLN A 82 5.38 -3.79 -11.16
C GLN A 82 5.44 -4.96 -10.17
N SER A 83 5.13 -6.19 -10.61
CA SER A 83 5.05 -7.38 -9.73
C SER A 83 6.36 -7.68 -8.98
N ASN A 84 7.53 -7.37 -9.57
CA ASN A 84 8.84 -7.51 -8.94
C ASN A 84 9.12 -6.47 -7.84
N LYS A 85 8.31 -5.41 -7.74
CA LYS A 85 8.35 -4.41 -6.68
C LYS A 85 7.25 -4.60 -5.63
N ALA A 86 6.30 -5.51 -5.85
CA ALA A 86 5.15 -5.74 -4.97
C ALA A 86 5.56 -5.99 -3.50
N LYS A 87 6.66 -6.73 -3.26
CA LYS A 87 7.20 -6.94 -1.90
C LYS A 87 7.44 -5.64 -1.14
N GLN A 88 8.01 -4.63 -1.80
CA GLN A 88 8.40 -3.37 -1.17
C GLN A 88 7.20 -2.49 -0.80
N ILE A 89 6.03 -2.77 -1.37
CA ILE A 89 4.76 -2.13 -0.99
C ILE A 89 4.03 -2.96 0.06
N ALA A 90 3.86 -4.27 -0.17
CA ALA A 90 3.09 -5.15 0.71
C ALA A 90 3.70 -5.32 2.12
N SER A 91 5.02 -5.12 2.27
CA SER A 91 5.71 -5.19 3.58
C SER A 91 5.79 -3.86 4.33
N LEU A 92 5.18 -2.77 3.86
CA LEU A 92 5.11 -1.52 4.62
C LEU A 92 4.10 -1.66 5.77
N PRO A 93 4.43 -1.32 7.03
CA PRO A 93 3.50 -1.48 8.15
C PRO A 93 2.19 -0.69 7.98
N ASN A 94 2.28 0.50 7.39
CA ASN A 94 1.18 1.46 7.22
C ASN A 94 0.76 1.69 5.76
N ILE A 95 1.03 0.73 4.85
CA ILE A 95 0.24 0.67 3.61
C ILE A 95 -1.20 0.30 3.97
N TYR A 96 -2.11 1.22 3.66
CA TYR A 96 -3.54 1.05 3.89
C TYR A 96 -4.18 0.31 2.72
N ILE A 97 -3.86 0.70 1.48
CA ILE A 97 -4.45 0.14 0.27
C ILE A 97 -3.52 0.22 -0.95
N VAL A 98 -3.63 -0.73 -1.87
CA VAL A 98 -3.02 -0.67 -3.21
C VAL A 98 -4.13 -0.58 -4.25
N GLU A 99 -4.28 0.57 -4.90
CA GLU A 99 -5.42 0.84 -5.78
C GLU A 99 -5.20 0.39 -7.24
N SER A 100 -3.99 -0.05 -7.58
CA SER A 100 -3.52 -0.24 -8.95
C SER A 100 -3.58 -1.69 -9.46
N VAL A 101 -4.45 -2.55 -8.91
CA VAL A 101 -4.44 -3.99 -9.24
C VAL A 101 -5.14 -4.22 -10.58
N HIS A 102 -4.35 -4.50 -11.62
CA HIS A 102 -4.81 -4.64 -13.01
C HIS A 102 -4.52 -6.03 -13.61
N SER A 103 -4.00 -6.98 -12.84
CA SER A 103 -3.75 -8.36 -13.30
C SER A 103 -3.64 -9.37 -12.16
N GLN A 104 -4.01 -10.63 -12.43
CA GLN A 104 -3.85 -11.76 -11.50
C GLN A 104 -2.38 -11.93 -11.08
N LYS A 105 -1.44 -11.67 -12.00
CA LYS A 105 0.01 -11.69 -11.73
C LYS A 105 0.43 -10.66 -10.67
N LEU A 106 -0.21 -9.48 -10.66
CA LEU A 106 0.04 -8.46 -9.63
C LEU A 106 -0.66 -8.82 -8.32
N ALA A 107 -1.91 -9.31 -8.36
CA ALA A 107 -2.62 -9.80 -7.17
C ALA A 107 -1.83 -10.89 -6.44
N ASN A 108 -1.40 -11.94 -7.16
CA ASN A 108 -0.58 -13.02 -6.60
C ASN A 108 0.76 -12.52 -6.04
N ALA A 109 1.40 -11.54 -6.68
CA ALA A 109 2.67 -10.97 -6.23
C ALA A 109 2.52 -10.09 -4.98
N LEU A 110 1.37 -9.42 -4.80
CA LEU A 110 1.01 -8.75 -3.56
C LEU A 110 0.71 -9.78 -2.47
N ASN A 111 -0.19 -10.74 -2.74
CA ASN A 111 -0.62 -11.77 -1.78
C ASN A 111 0.57 -12.55 -1.20
N LYS A 112 1.47 -13.03 -2.06
CA LYS A 112 2.72 -13.73 -1.68
C LYS A 112 3.66 -12.91 -0.77
N HIS A 113 3.51 -11.60 -0.72
CA HIS A 113 4.42 -10.70 -0.01
C HIS A 113 3.77 -9.88 1.10
N VAL A 114 2.50 -10.12 1.41
CA VAL A 114 1.90 -9.69 2.69
C VAL A 114 2.56 -10.50 3.83
N PRO A 115 3.15 -9.86 4.86
CA PRO A 115 3.74 -10.55 6.01
C PRO A 115 2.73 -11.39 6.79
N GLU A 116 3.17 -12.53 7.34
CA GLU A 116 2.32 -13.43 8.13
C GLU A 116 1.83 -12.81 9.46
N ASP A 117 2.57 -11.85 9.99
CA ASP A 117 2.28 -11.12 11.23
C ASP A 117 1.39 -9.87 11.00
N ARG A 118 1.01 -9.57 9.76
CA ARG A 118 0.12 -8.45 9.43
C ARG A 118 -1.32 -8.76 9.88
N LYS A 119 -1.75 -8.09 10.95
CA LYS A 119 -3.08 -8.27 11.60
C LYS A 119 -4.29 -8.12 10.68
N GLU A 120 -4.20 -7.28 9.67
CA GLU A 120 -5.28 -6.98 8.72
C GLU A 120 -4.84 -7.33 7.30
N LYS A 121 -5.73 -7.94 6.51
CA LYS A 121 -5.47 -8.20 5.09
C LYS A 121 -5.09 -6.91 4.34
N LEU A 122 -4.24 -7.03 3.33
CA LEU A 122 -3.90 -5.87 2.50
C LEU A 122 -5.09 -5.51 1.59
N ARG A 123 -5.70 -4.34 1.84
CA ARG A 123 -6.78 -3.83 0.99
C ARG A 123 -6.25 -3.58 -0.42
N VAL A 124 -7.05 -3.92 -1.42
CA VAL A 124 -6.77 -3.62 -2.83
C VAL A 124 -8.01 -3.12 -3.57
N LEU A 125 -7.81 -2.20 -4.51
CA LEU A 125 -8.81 -1.88 -5.54
C LEU A 125 -8.36 -2.47 -6.88
N VAL A 126 -9.33 -2.92 -7.68
CA VAL A 126 -9.07 -3.30 -9.08
C VAL A 126 -9.12 -2.05 -9.95
N GLN A 127 -8.04 -1.78 -10.67
CA GLN A 127 -7.93 -0.66 -11.58
C GLN A 127 -8.51 -1.03 -12.95
N VAL A 128 -9.56 -0.35 -13.38
CA VAL A 128 -10.22 -0.57 -14.69
C VAL A 128 -9.79 0.52 -15.68
N ASN A 129 -9.53 0.14 -16.93
CA ASN A 129 -9.32 1.08 -18.03
C ASN A 129 -10.67 1.59 -18.56
N THR A 130 -11.20 2.65 -17.97
CA THR A 130 -12.48 3.23 -18.43
C THR A 130 -12.33 4.21 -19.60
N SER A 131 -11.12 4.36 -20.16
CA SER A 131 -10.84 5.36 -21.20
C SER A 131 -10.99 4.86 -22.64
N GLY A 132 -10.94 3.54 -22.85
CA GLY A 132 -10.90 2.94 -24.20
C GLY A 132 -9.61 3.26 -24.97
N GLU A 133 -8.54 3.71 -24.32
CA GLU A 133 -7.22 3.90 -24.92
C GLU A 133 -6.29 2.74 -24.51
N ASP A 134 -5.86 1.92 -25.49
CA ASP A 134 -4.95 0.76 -25.29
C ASP A 134 -3.63 1.10 -24.57
N SER A 135 -3.23 2.38 -24.63
CA SER A 135 -2.00 2.89 -23.99
C SER A 135 -2.13 3.16 -22.49
N LYS A 136 -3.34 3.05 -21.92
CA LYS A 136 -3.59 3.35 -20.51
C LYS A 136 -3.42 2.12 -19.63
N SER A 137 -3.45 2.38 -18.33
CA SER A 137 -3.31 1.36 -17.31
C SER A 137 -4.65 0.98 -16.71
N GLY A 138 -4.84 -0.33 -16.55
CA GLY A 138 -6.02 -0.95 -15.97
C GLY A 138 -6.18 -2.36 -16.53
N ILE A 139 -7.20 -3.07 -16.07
CA ILE A 139 -7.79 -4.17 -16.83
C ILE A 139 -8.95 -3.62 -17.66
N GLU A 140 -9.20 -4.18 -18.84
CA GLU A 140 -10.38 -3.81 -19.62
C GLU A 140 -11.68 -4.17 -18.88
N PRO A 141 -12.79 -3.42 -19.08
CA PRO A 141 -14.05 -3.60 -18.35
C PRO A 141 -14.53 -5.07 -18.30
N ASP A 142 -14.52 -5.76 -19.43
CA ASP A 142 -14.94 -7.16 -19.56
C ASP A 142 -14.07 -8.14 -18.76
N GLY A 143 -12.83 -7.75 -18.44
CA GLY A 143 -11.92 -8.50 -17.58
C GLY A 143 -12.08 -8.21 -16.09
N CYS A 144 -12.79 -7.14 -15.71
CA CYS A 144 -12.90 -6.65 -14.34
C CYS A 144 -13.43 -7.74 -13.38
N VAL A 145 -14.60 -8.31 -13.67
CA VAL A 145 -15.24 -9.34 -12.83
C VAL A 145 -14.28 -10.50 -12.58
N LYS A 146 -13.67 -11.06 -13.63
CA LYS A 146 -12.71 -12.17 -13.54
C LYS A 146 -11.49 -11.86 -12.66
N LEU A 147 -11.02 -10.62 -12.64
CA LEU A 147 -9.92 -10.21 -11.75
C LEU A 147 -10.40 -10.02 -10.31
N VAL A 148 -11.63 -9.52 -10.09
CA VAL A 148 -12.22 -9.43 -8.75
C VAL A 148 -12.46 -10.81 -8.15
N THR A 149 -13.04 -11.75 -8.92
CA THR A 149 -13.18 -13.17 -8.55
C THR A 149 -11.84 -13.75 -8.09
N HIS A 150 -10.77 -13.57 -8.87
CA HIS A 150 -9.42 -14.01 -8.53
C HIS A 150 -8.89 -13.40 -7.22
N VAL A 151 -9.14 -12.11 -6.96
CA VAL A 151 -8.71 -11.46 -5.71
C VAL A 151 -9.50 -11.97 -4.50
N ILE A 152 -10.75 -12.38 -4.67
CA ILE A 152 -11.61 -12.90 -3.59
C ILE A 152 -11.28 -14.36 -3.27
N GLU A 153 -11.04 -15.19 -4.30
CA GLU A 153 -10.93 -16.65 -4.17
C GLU A 153 -9.48 -17.13 -4.00
N GLU A 154 -8.51 -16.53 -4.71
CA GLU A 154 -7.12 -17.01 -4.78
C GLU A 154 -6.11 -16.18 -3.97
N CYS A 155 -6.56 -15.08 -3.34
CA CYS A 155 -5.69 -14.14 -2.62
C CYS A 155 -6.08 -13.99 -1.14
N ASP A 156 -5.84 -15.06 -0.36
CA ASP A 156 -6.17 -15.21 1.06
C ASP A 156 -5.72 -14.05 1.98
N LYS A 157 -4.62 -13.36 1.68
CA LYS A 157 -4.08 -12.23 2.46
C LYS A 157 -4.48 -10.85 1.90
N LEU A 158 -5.21 -10.79 0.80
CA LEU A 158 -5.78 -9.57 0.25
C LEU A 158 -7.23 -9.38 0.67
N GLN A 159 -7.67 -8.13 0.77
CA GLN A 159 -9.07 -7.76 0.85
C GLN A 159 -9.44 -6.97 -0.39
N PHE A 160 -10.31 -7.51 -1.24
CA PHE A 160 -10.98 -6.70 -2.25
C PHE A 160 -11.81 -5.62 -1.56
N ALA A 161 -11.55 -4.35 -1.88
CA ALA A 161 -12.20 -3.21 -1.26
C ALA A 161 -13.01 -2.35 -2.25
N GLY A 162 -12.95 -2.64 -3.56
CA GLY A 162 -13.68 -1.88 -4.59
C GLY A 162 -12.88 -1.66 -5.88
N LEU A 163 -13.23 -0.60 -6.63
CA LEU A 163 -12.69 -0.31 -7.96
C LEU A 163 -12.01 1.06 -8.04
N MET A 164 -11.08 1.20 -8.99
CA MET A 164 -10.38 2.44 -9.30
C MET A 164 -10.39 2.73 -10.80
N THR A 165 -10.57 3.99 -11.21
CA THR A 165 -10.17 4.45 -12.54
C THR A 165 -9.36 5.75 -12.49
N ILE A 166 -8.46 5.90 -13.45
CA ILE A 166 -7.75 7.16 -13.74
C ILE A 166 -8.61 8.09 -14.63
N GLY A 167 -9.59 7.54 -15.36
CA GLY A 167 -10.36 8.27 -16.37
C GLY A 167 -9.53 8.66 -17.60
N ARG A 168 -10.10 9.48 -18.48
CA ARG A 168 -9.38 10.09 -19.60
C ARG A 168 -8.70 11.39 -19.13
N LEU A 169 -7.40 11.54 -19.40
CA LEU A 169 -6.65 12.70 -18.93
C LEU A 169 -6.99 13.96 -19.72
N GLY A 170 -7.49 14.99 -19.03
CA GLY A 170 -7.85 16.28 -19.62
C GLY A 170 -9.27 16.35 -20.20
N ASP A 171 -10.06 15.30 -19.99
CA ASP A 171 -11.45 15.17 -20.41
C ASP A 171 -12.31 15.03 -19.14
N VAL A 172 -13.21 15.98 -18.90
CA VAL A 172 -14.04 16.05 -17.69
C VAL A 172 -15.43 15.52 -18.03
N SER A 173 -15.46 14.22 -18.36
CA SER A 173 -16.59 13.52 -18.96
C SER A 173 -17.10 12.40 -18.02
N PRO A 174 -18.42 12.30 -17.78
CA PRO A 174 -18.99 11.33 -16.83
C PRO A 174 -18.85 9.87 -17.29
N GLU A 175 -18.68 9.62 -18.59
CA GLU A 175 -18.63 8.28 -19.20
C GLU A 175 -17.58 7.37 -18.56
N CYS A 176 -16.45 7.93 -18.11
CA CYS A 176 -15.43 7.18 -17.37
C CYS A 176 -15.92 6.69 -15.99
N PHE A 177 -16.73 7.49 -15.30
CA PHE A 177 -17.27 7.18 -13.99
C PHE A 177 -18.47 6.25 -14.10
N ASP A 178 -19.33 6.47 -15.10
CA ASP A 178 -20.48 5.61 -15.39
C ASP A 178 -20.06 4.21 -15.85
N LEU A 179 -18.99 4.09 -16.63
CA LEU A 179 -18.39 2.80 -16.97
C LEU A 179 -17.80 2.09 -15.74
N LEU A 180 -17.20 2.82 -14.78
CA LEU A 180 -16.77 2.21 -13.51
C LEU A 180 -17.97 1.78 -12.64
N ASN A 181 -19.04 2.58 -12.60
CA ASN A 181 -20.30 2.22 -11.93
C ASN A 181 -20.92 0.97 -12.54
N LYS A 182 -20.92 0.83 -13.88
CA LYS A 182 -21.34 -0.41 -14.55
C LYS A 182 -20.48 -1.59 -14.09
N CYS A 183 -19.15 -1.46 -14.12
CA CYS A 183 -18.23 -2.49 -13.64
C CYS A 183 -18.51 -2.89 -12.18
N LYS A 184 -18.91 -1.94 -11.31
CA LYS A 184 -19.35 -2.22 -9.94
C LYS A 184 -20.63 -3.06 -9.93
N GLN A 185 -21.64 -2.74 -10.74
CA GLN A 185 -22.87 -3.55 -10.82
C GLN A 185 -22.58 -4.97 -11.34
N ASP A 186 -21.76 -5.11 -12.38
CA ASP A 186 -21.35 -6.40 -12.94
C ASP A 186 -20.60 -7.25 -11.89
N VAL A 187 -19.74 -6.62 -11.06
CA VAL A 187 -19.06 -7.26 -9.92
C VAL A 187 -20.02 -7.66 -8.80
N LEU A 188 -20.98 -6.79 -8.43
CA LEU A 188 -21.97 -7.09 -7.39
C LEU A 188 -22.96 -8.19 -7.81
N ALA A 189 -23.29 -8.28 -9.10
CA ALA A 189 -24.11 -9.36 -9.65
C ALA A 189 -23.37 -10.72 -9.63
N ALA A 190 -22.05 -10.73 -9.89
CA ALA A 190 -21.21 -11.91 -9.80
C ALA A 190 -20.88 -12.33 -8.35
N HIS A 191 -20.79 -11.36 -7.43
CA HIS A 191 -20.45 -11.59 -6.03
C HIS A 191 -21.45 -10.88 -5.08
N PRO A 192 -22.69 -11.38 -4.94
CA PRO A 192 -23.74 -10.75 -4.12
C PRO A 192 -23.36 -10.52 -2.66
N GLN A 193 -22.44 -11.33 -2.11
CA GLN A 193 -21.90 -11.18 -0.76
C GLN A 193 -21.15 -9.85 -0.52
N LEU A 194 -20.86 -9.08 -1.57
CA LEU A 194 -20.26 -7.74 -1.49
C LEU A 194 -21.30 -6.62 -1.36
N ALA A 195 -22.61 -6.89 -1.57
CA ALA A 195 -23.64 -5.85 -1.61
C ALA A 195 -23.80 -5.11 -0.26
N ASP A 196 -23.69 -5.86 0.85
CA ASP A 196 -23.76 -5.33 2.21
C ASP A 196 -22.40 -4.82 2.74
N GLN A 197 -21.35 -4.80 1.91
CA GLN A 197 -19.99 -4.41 2.30
C GLN A 197 -19.62 -3.00 1.79
N PRO A 198 -18.76 -2.25 2.53
CA PRO A 198 -18.21 -0.98 2.04
C PRO A 198 -17.42 -1.17 0.75
N PHE A 199 -17.95 -0.68 -0.37
CA PHE A 199 -17.36 -0.80 -1.70
C PHE A 199 -16.81 0.55 -2.17
N GLU A 200 -15.48 0.70 -2.15
CA GLU A 200 -14.80 1.93 -2.56
C GLU A 200 -14.88 2.15 -4.08
N MET A 201 -15.16 3.39 -4.47
CA MET A 201 -15.09 3.89 -5.84
C MET A 201 -14.04 4.99 -5.87
N SER A 202 -12.81 4.63 -6.26
CA SER A 202 -11.69 5.57 -6.36
C SER A 202 -11.66 6.20 -7.74
N MET A 203 -12.23 7.40 -7.84
CA MET A 203 -12.31 8.17 -9.08
C MET A 203 -12.48 9.67 -8.78
N GLY A 204 -12.03 10.52 -9.71
CA GLY A 204 -11.91 11.96 -9.50
C GLY A 204 -10.50 12.37 -9.05
N MET A 205 -9.94 13.38 -9.71
CA MET A 205 -8.66 14.02 -9.40
C MET A 205 -8.85 15.56 -9.32
N SER A 206 -7.75 16.32 -9.28
CA SER A 206 -7.75 17.77 -9.05
C SER A 206 -8.69 18.65 -9.91
N GLY A 207 -9.15 18.17 -11.08
CA GLY A 207 -9.97 18.95 -12.02
C GLY A 207 -11.37 18.38 -12.28
N ASP A 208 -11.69 17.25 -11.66
CA ASP A 208 -12.82 16.37 -11.99
C ASP A 208 -13.43 15.71 -10.74
N PHE A 209 -12.93 15.99 -9.52
CA PHE A 209 -13.39 15.35 -8.29
C PHE A 209 -14.83 15.70 -7.92
N GLU A 210 -15.34 16.90 -8.23
CA GLU A 210 -16.75 17.23 -8.02
C GLU A 210 -17.68 16.35 -8.90
N LEU A 211 -17.43 16.29 -10.20
CA LEU A 211 -18.20 15.42 -11.12
C LEU A 211 -18.08 13.94 -10.71
N ALA A 212 -16.92 13.51 -10.25
CA ALA A 212 -16.75 12.15 -9.72
C ALA A 212 -17.58 11.89 -8.46
N ILE A 213 -17.73 12.88 -7.56
CA ILE A 213 -18.59 12.78 -6.37
C ILE A 213 -20.06 12.68 -6.78
N GLU A 214 -20.51 13.52 -7.71
CA GLU A 214 -21.85 13.45 -8.29
C GLU A 214 -22.13 12.04 -8.85
N HIS A 215 -21.20 11.52 -9.65
CA HIS A 215 -21.24 10.16 -10.21
C HIS A 215 -20.83 9.03 -9.23
N GLY A 216 -20.88 9.26 -7.92
CA GLY A 216 -20.85 8.17 -6.93
C GLY A 216 -19.49 7.85 -6.29
N SER A 217 -18.44 8.63 -6.55
CA SER A 217 -17.11 8.43 -5.93
C SER A 217 -17.16 8.41 -4.40
N THR A 218 -16.35 7.52 -3.82
CA THR A 218 -16.13 7.41 -2.36
C THR A 218 -14.67 7.66 -1.98
N SER A 219 -13.79 7.90 -2.96
CA SER A 219 -12.38 8.20 -2.75
C SER A 219 -11.87 9.09 -3.90
N VAL A 220 -11.41 10.30 -3.57
CA VAL A 220 -10.98 11.32 -4.54
C VAL A 220 -9.49 11.65 -4.36
N ARG A 221 -8.74 11.66 -5.47
CA ARG A 221 -7.26 11.66 -5.46
C ARG A 221 -6.70 13.02 -5.88
N VAL A 222 -6.78 14.00 -4.98
CA VAL A 222 -6.42 15.39 -5.26
C VAL A 222 -4.93 15.65 -4.96
N GLY A 223 -4.21 16.27 -5.90
CA GLY A 223 -2.77 16.53 -5.78
C GLY A 223 -2.40 18.00 -5.97
N SER A 224 -2.48 18.48 -7.21
CA SER A 224 -2.12 19.87 -7.55
C SER A 224 -2.94 20.93 -6.80
N SER A 225 -4.21 20.65 -6.47
CA SER A 225 -5.07 21.58 -5.71
C SER A 225 -4.76 21.62 -4.20
N ILE A 226 -3.83 20.77 -3.72
CA ILE A 226 -3.35 20.75 -2.32
C ILE A 226 -1.88 21.20 -2.26
N PHE A 227 -1.02 20.59 -3.09
CA PHE A 227 0.43 20.80 -3.04
C PHE A 227 0.97 21.75 -4.11
N GLY A 228 0.12 22.34 -4.96
CA GLY A 228 0.53 23.19 -6.09
C GLY A 228 1.18 22.42 -7.26
N ALA A 229 1.65 23.18 -8.26
CA ALA A 229 2.33 22.65 -9.45
C ALA A 229 3.56 21.79 -9.11
N ARG A 230 3.98 20.90 -10.03
CA ARG A 230 5.14 20.02 -9.83
C ARG A 230 6.44 20.79 -10.10
N ASP A 231 7.42 20.64 -9.21
CA ASP A 231 8.75 21.24 -9.37
C ASP A 231 9.59 20.46 -10.40
N TYR A 232 9.27 20.62 -11.69
CA TYR A 232 10.05 20.11 -12.82
C TYR A 232 11.36 20.90 -13.03
N ALA A 233 12.17 21.04 -11.98
CA ALA A 233 13.50 21.61 -12.12
C ALA A 233 14.38 20.67 -12.98
N PRO A 234 15.02 21.16 -14.06
CA PRO A 234 15.84 20.31 -14.93
C PRO A 234 16.98 19.68 -14.11
N GLY A 235 17.21 18.37 -14.32
CA GLY A 235 18.14 17.58 -13.51
C GLY A 235 17.61 17.11 -12.15
N LYS A 236 16.39 17.49 -11.73
CA LYS A 236 15.75 17.04 -10.47
C LYS A 236 14.45 16.26 -10.68
N GLY A 237 14.33 15.54 -11.81
CA GLY A 237 13.27 14.54 -11.97
C GLY A 237 13.35 13.46 -10.88
N PRO A 238 12.26 12.73 -10.58
CA PRO A 238 12.21 11.77 -9.46
C PRO A 238 13.31 10.71 -9.55
N GLU A 239 13.66 10.27 -10.76
CA GLU A 239 14.76 9.33 -11.02
C GLU A 239 16.15 9.91 -10.66
N ALA A 240 16.40 11.18 -10.97
CA ALA A 240 17.66 11.86 -10.61
C ALA A 240 17.75 12.15 -9.10
N ALA A 241 16.63 12.54 -8.48
CA ALA A 241 16.54 12.71 -7.02
C ALA A 241 16.75 11.37 -6.29
N LEU A 242 16.26 10.27 -6.85
CA LEU A 242 16.49 8.93 -6.32
C LEU A 242 17.96 8.51 -6.47
N LYS A 243 18.55 8.73 -7.65
CA LYS A 243 19.96 8.44 -7.93
C LYS A 243 20.89 9.19 -6.97
N ALA A 244 20.63 10.48 -6.72
CA ALA A 244 21.39 11.27 -5.76
C ALA A 244 21.30 10.72 -4.32
N ARG A 245 20.11 10.28 -3.87
CA ARG A 245 19.95 9.63 -2.55
C ARG A 245 20.70 8.29 -2.47
N GLN A 246 20.62 7.46 -3.52
CA GLN A 246 21.35 6.19 -3.60
C GLN A 246 22.87 6.42 -3.58
N GLU A 247 23.36 7.37 -4.37
CA GLU A 247 24.77 7.77 -4.41
C GLU A 247 25.29 8.37 -3.08
N GLN A 248 24.42 8.89 -2.21
CA GLN A 248 24.78 9.28 -0.84
C GLN A 248 24.81 8.08 0.11
N GLN A 249 23.77 7.24 0.12
CA GLN A 249 23.70 6.05 0.98
C GLN A 249 24.82 5.04 0.69
N ASP A 250 25.24 4.92 -0.57
CA ASP A 250 26.35 4.04 -0.95
C ASP A 250 27.71 4.64 -0.54
N LYS A 251 27.88 5.97 -0.56
CA LYS A 251 29.08 6.63 0.00
C LYS A 251 29.16 6.51 1.53
N GLU A 252 28.03 6.64 2.22
CA GLU A 252 27.95 6.46 3.68
C GLU A 252 28.27 5.01 4.08
N LYS A 253 27.89 4.01 3.27
CA LYS A 253 28.32 2.62 3.44
C LYS A 253 29.82 2.41 3.21
N VAL A 254 30.38 2.95 2.13
CA VAL A 254 31.84 2.83 1.85
C VAL A 254 32.66 3.45 2.97
N ALA A 255 32.30 4.65 3.44
CA ALA A 255 32.96 5.30 4.57
C ALA A 255 32.84 4.49 5.88
N GLY A 256 31.73 3.76 6.08
CA GLY A 256 31.54 2.86 7.22
C GLY A 256 32.44 1.61 7.18
N ASP A 257 32.75 1.09 6.00
CA ASP A 257 33.59 -0.11 5.79
C ASP A 257 35.09 0.24 5.86
N GLU A 258 35.51 1.34 5.20
CA GLU A 258 36.87 1.88 5.32
C GLU A 258 37.22 2.23 6.79
N GLY A 259 36.25 2.73 7.55
CA GLY A 259 36.38 3.00 8.99
C GLY A 259 36.62 1.77 9.87
N GLN A 260 36.31 0.56 9.40
CA GLN A 260 36.62 -0.69 10.12
C GLN A 260 37.97 -1.28 9.71
N GLN A 261 38.36 -1.16 8.44
CA GLN A 261 39.67 -1.65 7.98
C GLN A 261 40.85 -0.85 8.57
N ALA A 262 40.65 0.45 8.87
CA ALA A 262 41.67 1.32 9.45
C ALA A 262 42.11 0.97 10.90
N LYS A 263 41.47 0.02 11.59
CA LYS A 263 41.84 -0.41 12.96
C LYS A 263 42.62 -1.73 13.04
N GLY A 264 43.01 -2.30 11.91
CA GLY A 264 43.52 -3.67 11.82
C GLY A 264 45.01 -3.86 11.48
N LYS A 265 45.93 -2.94 11.85
CA LYS A 265 47.38 -3.13 11.57
C LYS A 265 48.35 -2.22 12.38
N GLU A 266 48.58 -2.56 13.64
CA GLU A 266 49.82 -2.19 14.35
C GLU A 266 50.39 -3.44 15.05
N GLN A 267 51.54 -3.92 14.59
CA GLN A 267 52.40 -4.89 15.30
C GLN A 267 53.82 -4.81 14.74
N GLU A 268 54.81 -4.71 15.63
CA GLU A 268 56.24 -4.59 15.30
C GLU A 268 56.93 -5.97 15.13
N PRO A 269 58.05 -6.06 14.36
CA PRO A 269 58.92 -7.23 14.34
C PRO A 269 60.13 -7.07 15.29
N GLY A 270 60.27 -7.95 16.30
CA GLY A 270 61.13 -7.67 17.48
C GLY A 270 62.08 -8.74 18.07
N GLN A 271 62.27 -9.92 17.44
CA GLN A 271 63.30 -10.94 17.78
C GLN A 271 63.30 -11.65 19.18
N GLY A 272 63.70 -12.94 19.22
CA GLY A 272 64.66 -13.38 20.26
C GLY A 272 64.51 -14.70 21.05
N LYS A 273 64.75 -15.87 20.42
CA LYS A 273 65.35 -17.11 20.99
C LYS A 273 64.60 -17.92 22.11
N GLY A 274 64.97 -19.20 22.21
CA GLY A 274 64.47 -20.24 23.15
C GLY A 274 63.78 -21.38 22.38
N GLN A 275 64.13 -22.67 22.47
CA GLN A 275 64.29 -23.60 23.61
C GLN A 275 62.98 -23.85 24.40
N GLU A 276 62.59 -25.08 24.76
CA GLU A 276 63.00 -26.44 24.33
C GLU A 276 62.00 -27.47 24.90
N ASN A 277 61.69 -28.56 24.16
CA ASN A 277 60.94 -29.75 24.65
C ASN A 277 59.50 -29.44 25.18
N ASP A 278 58.60 -30.38 25.52
CA ASP A 278 58.54 -31.84 25.34
C ASP A 278 57.08 -32.34 25.23
N GLN A 279 56.90 -33.61 24.82
CA GLN A 279 55.93 -34.60 25.31
C GLN A 279 54.47 -34.24 25.71
N THR A 280 53.52 -34.93 25.03
CA THR A 280 52.31 -35.62 25.60
C THR A 280 51.17 -34.77 26.22
N SER A 281 49.92 -35.24 26.36
CA SER A 281 49.20 -36.47 25.93
C SER A 281 47.66 -36.25 25.95
N GLU A 282 46.92 -37.20 25.38
CA GLU A 282 45.62 -37.76 25.83
C GLU A 282 44.60 -36.85 26.57
N ALA A 283 43.41 -36.55 26.01
CA ALA A 283 42.23 -37.42 25.83
C ALA A 283 41.21 -37.33 26.99
N SER A 284 40.16 -38.17 26.97
CA SER A 284 38.95 -38.14 27.83
C SER A 284 38.00 -36.95 27.55
N GLN A 285 36.80 -37.07 26.95
CA GLN A 285 35.60 -37.94 27.15
C GLN A 285 34.58 -37.40 28.18
N ASN A 286 33.29 -37.70 27.90
CA ASN A 286 32.17 -37.90 28.84
C ASN A 286 31.56 -36.68 29.59
N ASN A 287 30.26 -36.65 29.94
CA ASN A 287 29.07 -37.34 29.38
C ASN A 287 27.75 -36.69 29.90
N GLY A 288 26.58 -37.09 29.35
CA GLY A 288 25.22 -36.76 29.87
C GLY A 288 24.44 -35.73 29.01
N ALA A 289 23.17 -35.89 28.58
CA ALA A 289 22.02 -36.75 28.95
C ALA A 289 21.47 -36.52 30.36
N ALA A 290 20.15 -36.49 30.67
CA ALA A 290 18.86 -36.42 29.93
C ALA A 290 17.76 -35.86 30.91
N ALA A 291 16.44 -35.71 30.70
CA ALA A 291 15.44 -36.06 29.66
C ALA A 291 14.27 -35.01 29.76
N ALA A 292 13.33 -34.76 28.82
CA ALA A 292 12.26 -35.54 28.14
C ALA A 292 10.90 -35.70 28.90
N ALA A 293 9.81 -35.94 28.14
CA ALA A 293 8.41 -36.23 28.54
C ALA A 293 7.52 -35.08 29.08
N ALA A 294 6.17 -35.10 28.97
CA ALA A 294 5.22 -35.75 28.04
C ALA A 294 3.78 -35.18 28.21
N ALA A 295 2.86 -35.47 27.26
CA ALA A 295 1.40 -35.30 27.41
C ALA A 295 0.72 -36.67 27.72
N PRO A 296 -0.59 -36.72 28.06
CA PRO A 296 -1.61 -37.13 27.07
C PRO A 296 -3.00 -36.44 27.23
N ALA A 297 -4.08 -37.01 26.66
CA ALA A 297 -5.37 -36.34 26.33
C ALA A 297 -6.65 -37.12 26.77
N THR A 298 -7.79 -36.90 26.07
CA THR A 298 -9.18 -37.46 26.18
C THR A 298 -10.19 -36.66 27.05
N GLY A 299 -11.50 -36.61 26.76
CA GLY A 299 -12.27 -37.00 25.55
C GLY A 299 -13.83 -36.98 25.73
N ALA A 300 -14.58 -37.06 24.61
CA ALA A 300 -16.05 -37.36 24.50
C ALA A 300 -17.07 -36.31 25.05
N GLU A 301 -18.37 -36.22 24.66
CA GLU A 301 -19.18 -36.87 23.60
C GLU A 301 -20.45 -36.05 23.17
N SER A 302 -21.43 -36.70 22.48
CA SER A 302 -22.67 -36.14 21.86
C SER A 302 -23.81 -35.75 22.87
N SER A 303 -25.02 -35.25 22.54
CA SER A 303 -25.85 -35.00 21.32
C SER A 303 -26.84 -33.81 21.61
N SER A 304 -28.01 -33.48 21.00
CA SER A 304 -28.93 -34.00 19.93
C SER A 304 -29.92 -32.89 19.46
N SER A 305 -30.58 -33.01 18.29
CA SER A 305 -31.73 -32.15 17.86
C SER A 305 -33.10 -32.65 18.39
N PRO A 306 -34.20 -31.86 18.28
CA PRO A 306 -35.17 -32.13 17.19
C PRO A 306 -35.83 -30.87 16.56
N GLU A 307 -36.76 -31.11 15.63
CA GLU A 307 -37.49 -30.12 14.82
C GLU A 307 -38.65 -29.42 15.55
N ASN A 308 -39.12 -28.29 15.02
CA ASN A 308 -40.56 -28.12 14.77
C ASN A 308 -40.84 -27.16 13.59
N SER A 309 -41.99 -27.32 12.95
CA SER A 309 -42.48 -26.55 11.82
C SER A 309 -43.68 -25.67 12.20
N SER A 310 -43.75 -24.47 11.62
CA SER A 310 -45.04 -23.83 11.29
C SER A 310 -44.84 -22.69 10.29
N ALA A 311 -45.57 -22.72 9.17
CA ALA A 311 -45.61 -21.63 8.21
C ALA A 311 -46.96 -20.91 8.26
N THR A 312 -46.94 -19.57 8.34
CA THR A 312 -48.14 -18.75 8.09
C THR A 312 -47.77 -17.46 7.37
N LYS A 313 -48.55 -17.14 6.33
CA LYS A 313 -48.50 -15.93 5.50
C LYS A 313 -49.92 -15.72 4.94
N PRO A 314 -50.35 -14.52 4.55
CA PRO A 314 -50.19 -13.19 5.16
C PRO A 314 -51.56 -12.61 5.61
N GLN A 315 -51.53 -11.40 6.17
CA GLN A 315 -52.43 -10.31 5.76
C GLN A 315 -51.58 -9.06 5.48
#